data_AF-A0A1D2RB93-F1
#
_entry.id   AF-A0A1D2RB93-F1
#
_cell.length_a   1.000
_cell.length_b   1.000
_cell.length_c   1.000
_cell.angle_alpha   90.00
_cell.angle_beta   90.00
_cell.angle_gamma   90.00
#
_symmetry.space_group_name_H-M   'P 1'
#
loop_
_entity.id
_entity.type
_entity.pdbx_description
1 polymer ?
#
loop_
_entity_poly.entity_id
_entity_poly.type
_entity_poly.pdbx_seq_one_letter_code
_entity_poly.pdbx_strand_id
1 'polypeptide(L)'
;MKNKILSMIWALAILFVVLMSGCITEDVTCNKPYIKVGKDCCLDQNDNNICDKDETSSEKHETLNEDKDNEVPGEQDSDYVVNTQSESRENCPFECCVDDSDYPAKSCSRNYDCVNHKCVKQSCPFECCVDDSDYPAKSCSRNYDCVNHKCVKQSCPFECCPEDEYSKKSCSSGYECQNNKCVYGYTKISDLLSNPRYYDSKTVTIKGSAFTQNLRPEVCIPIGEIRGKRINE
;
A
#
# COMPACT_ATOMS: atom_id res chain seq x y z
N MET A 1 -2.38 -21.46 62.97
CA MET A 1 -3.57 -21.55 62.08
C MET A 1 -3.60 -20.47 61.00
N LYS A 2 -3.30 -19.19 61.31
CA LYS A 2 -3.31 -18.08 60.34
C LYS A 2 -2.44 -18.30 59.08
N ASN A 3 -1.24 -18.87 59.22
CA ASN A 3 -0.34 -19.08 58.08
C ASN A 3 -0.82 -20.17 57.10
N LYS A 4 -1.62 -21.14 57.57
CA LYS A 4 -2.20 -22.16 56.69
C LYS A 4 -3.35 -21.61 55.85
N ILE A 5 -4.13 -20.70 56.42
CA ILE A 5 -5.22 -20.02 55.69
C ILE A 5 -4.66 -19.10 54.60
N LEU A 6 -3.58 -18.36 54.89
CA LEU A 6 -2.94 -17.48 53.89
C LEU A 6 -2.36 -18.27 52.70
N SER A 7 -1.79 -19.45 52.96
CA SER A 7 -1.25 -20.33 51.90
C SER A 7 -2.33 -20.92 51.00
N MET A 8 -3.52 -21.23 51.55
CA MET A 8 -4.64 -21.75 50.78
C MET A 8 -5.25 -20.67 49.86
N ILE A 9 -5.33 -19.42 50.34
CA ILE A 9 -5.83 -18.29 49.54
C ILE A 9 -4.90 -18.02 48.35
N TRP A 10 -3.58 -18.06 48.56
CA TRP A 10 -2.60 -17.90 47.46
C TRP A 10 -2.70 -18.98 46.39
N ALA A 11 -2.91 -20.24 46.79
CA ALA A 11 -3.08 -21.34 45.84
C ALA A 11 -4.36 -21.18 44.99
N LEU A 12 -5.46 -20.75 45.60
CA LEU A 12 -6.72 -20.46 44.91
C LEU A 12 -6.62 -19.29 43.94
N ALA A 13 -5.90 -18.23 44.31
CA ALA A 13 -5.67 -17.08 43.44
C ALA A 13 -4.87 -17.45 42.18
N ILE A 14 -3.82 -18.27 42.33
CA ILE A 14 -3.02 -18.75 41.19
C ILE A 14 -3.86 -19.62 40.26
N LEU A 15 -4.69 -20.53 40.81
CA LEU A 15 -5.58 -21.37 40.03
C LEU A 15 -6.60 -20.55 39.22
N PHE A 16 -7.11 -19.47 39.81
CA PHE A 16 -8.08 -18.58 39.14
C PHE A 16 -7.45 -17.81 37.97
N VAL A 17 -6.20 -17.35 38.11
CA VAL A 17 -5.47 -16.66 37.03
C VAL A 17 -5.24 -17.59 35.82
N VAL A 18 -4.94 -18.87 36.06
CA VAL A 18 -4.76 -19.86 34.98
C VAL A 18 -6.07 -20.11 34.24
N LEU A 19 -7.21 -20.17 34.94
CA LEU A 19 -8.53 -20.35 34.34
C LEU A 19 -9.00 -19.13 33.54
N MET A 20 -8.64 -17.91 33.96
CA MET A 20 -8.98 -16.67 33.26
C MET A 20 -8.05 -16.35 32.07
N SER A 21 -6.97 -17.11 31.88
CA SER A 21 -6.05 -16.90 30.75
C SER A 21 -6.48 -17.64 29.46
N GLY A 22 -7.65 -18.29 29.46
CA GLY A 22 -8.20 -18.99 28.30
C GLY A 22 -9.20 -18.13 27.54
N CYS A 23 -8.93 -17.93 26.23
CA CYS A 23 -9.78 -17.31 25.21
C CYS A 23 -9.67 -15.77 25.05
N ILE A 24 -8.47 -15.30 24.69
CA ILE A 24 -8.37 -14.12 23.82
C ILE A 24 -8.48 -14.64 22.39
N THR A 25 -9.69 -14.64 21.81
CA THR A 25 -9.85 -14.82 20.37
C THR A 25 -9.46 -13.50 19.72
N GLU A 26 -8.26 -13.44 19.14
CA GLU A 26 -7.90 -12.32 18.28
C GLU A 26 -8.86 -12.29 17.10
N ASP A 27 -9.70 -11.25 17.05
CA ASP A 27 -10.56 -11.03 15.91
C ASP A 27 -9.70 -10.61 14.73
N VAL A 28 -9.42 -11.57 13.85
CA VAL A 28 -8.71 -11.30 12.59
C VAL A 28 -9.57 -10.35 11.78
N THR A 29 -9.04 -9.13 11.60
CA THR A 29 -9.63 -8.09 10.77
C THR A 29 -8.96 -8.15 9.41
N CYS A 30 -9.73 -8.47 8.38
CA CYS A 30 -9.25 -8.47 6.99
C CYS A 30 -9.52 -7.11 6.36
N ASN A 31 -8.50 -6.49 5.76
CA ASN A 31 -8.67 -5.26 5.00
C ASN A 31 -9.05 -5.61 3.55
N LYS A 32 -9.95 -4.84 2.92
CA LYS A 32 -10.25 -4.99 1.49
C LYS A 32 -8.94 -4.97 0.65
N PRO A 33 -8.79 -5.83 -0.37
CA PRO A 33 -9.79 -6.73 -0.98
C PRO A 33 -9.84 -8.14 -0.36
N TYR A 34 -9.57 -8.31 0.93
CA TYR A 34 -9.65 -9.61 1.59
C TYR A 34 -10.91 -9.75 2.46
N ILE A 35 -11.54 -10.92 2.43
CA ILE A 35 -12.70 -11.32 3.23
C ILE A 35 -12.32 -12.35 4.30
N LYS A 36 -13.08 -12.42 5.41
CA LYS A 36 -12.84 -13.34 6.52
C LYS A 36 -13.50 -14.70 6.25
N VAL A 37 -12.71 -15.75 6.10
CA VAL A 37 -13.19 -17.14 5.94
C VAL A 37 -12.64 -17.97 7.09
N GLY A 38 -13.50 -18.25 8.08
CA GLY A 38 -13.08 -18.93 9.32
C GLY A 38 -12.14 -18.07 10.17
N LYS A 39 -10.87 -18.48 10.28
CA LYS A 39 -9.83 -17.77 11.04
C LYS A 39 -8.82 -17.03 10.16
N ASP A 40 -8.96 -17.14 8.84
CA ASP A 40 -8.00 -16.59 7.88
C ASP A 40 -8.66 -15.55 6.95
N CYS A 41 -7.82 -14.76 6.28
CA CYS A 41 -8.24 -13.82 5.24
C CYS A 41 -8.05 -14.44 3.85
N CYS A 42 -9.08 -14.45 3.01
CA CYS A 42 -8.99 -14.83 1.61
C CYS A 42 -9.15 -13.61 0.70
N LEU A 43 -8.50 -13.63 -0.47
CA LEU A 43 -8.65 -12.62 -1.51
C LEU A 43 -10.03 -12.75 -2.19
N ASP A 44 -10.67 -11.61 -2.39
CA ASP A 44 -11.94 -11.44 -3.11
C ASP A 44 -11.73 -10.25 -4.06
N GLN A 45 -11.28 -10.53 -5.28
CA GLN A 45 -10.94 -9.49 -6.26
C GLN A 45 -12.17 -8.76 -6.81
N ASN A 46 -13.32 -9.41 -6.81
CA ASN A 46 -14.55 -8.91 -7.42
C ASN A 46 -15.59 -8.40 -6.40
N ASP A 47 -15.25 -8.39 -5.10
CA ASP A 47 -16.08 -7.94 -3.96
C ASP A 47 -17.44 -8.69 -3.89
N ASN A 48 -17.45 -9.96 -4.31
CA ASN A 48 -18.66 -10.80 -4.32
C ASN A 48 -18.85 -11.61 -3.01
N ASN A 49 -17.94 -11.47 -2.05
CA ASN A 49 -17.86 -12.20 -0.79
C ASN A 49 -17.61 -13.71 -0.94
N ILE A 50 -17.00 -14.13 -2.04
CA ILE A 50 -16.52 -15.48 -2.31
C ILE A 50 -15.00 -15.41 -2.41
N CYS A 51 -14.33 -16.40 -1.84
CA CYS A 51 -12.88 -16.50 -1.94
C CYS A 51 -12.51 -16.86 -3.38
N ASP A 52 -11.62 -16.10 -4.05
CA ASP A 52 -11.26 -16.34 -5.47
C ASP A 52 -10.76 -17.77 -5.74
N LYS A 53 -10.21 -18.43 -4.71
CA LYS A 53 -9.78 -19.84 -4.77
C LYS A 53 -10.93 -20.84 -4.88
N ASP A 54 -12.11 -20.48 -4.40
CA ASP A 54 -13.30 -21.32 -4.42
C ASP A 54 -14.12 -21.11 -5.71
N GLU A 55 -13.89 -20.01 -6.44
CA GLU A 55 -14.55 -19.72 -7.72
C GLU A 55 -14.16 -20.71 -8.84
N THR A 56 -13.03 -21.42 -8.69
CA THR A 56 -12.45 -22.22 -9.79
C THR A 56 -13.15 -23.56 -10.04
N SER A 57 -14.27 -23.89 -9.38
CA SER A 57 -14.85 -25.23 -9.49
C SER A 57 -16.38 -25.35 -9.56
N SER A 58 -17.14 -24.25 -9.58
CA SER A 58 -18.62 -24.34 -9.53
C SER A 58 -19.39 -23.81 -10.76
N GLU A 59 -18.76 -23.20 -11.77
CA GLU A 59 -19.47 -22.78 -13.00
C GLU A 59 -19.52 -23.86 -14.09
N LYS A 60 -20.02 -25.04 -13.71
CA LYS A 60 -20.69 -25.97 -14.62
C LYS A 60 -21.93 -26.55 -13.94
N HIS A 61 -22.85 -25.70 -13.50
CA HIS A 61 -24.24 -26.13 -13.34
C HIS A 61 -25.23 -24.97 -13.52
N GLU A 62 -26.10 -25.16 -14.52
CA GLU A 62 -27.47 -24.66 -14.66
C GLU A 62 -27.75 -23.15 -14.56
N THR A 63 -27.72 -22.52 -15.73
CA THR A 63 -28.74 -21.54 -16.12
C THR A 63 -30.10 -22.24 -16.20
N LEU A 64 -30.85 -22.26 -15.09
CA LEU A 64 -32.30 -22.45 -15.16
C LEU A 64 -32.93 -21.13 -15.63
N ASN A 65 -33.30 -21.13 -16.91
CA ASN A 65 -34.33 -20.26 -17.44
C ASN A 65 -35.69 -20.71 -16.90
N GLU A 66 -36.40 -19.80 -16.24
CA GLU A 66 -37.87 -19.67 -16.29
C GLU A 66 -38.10 -18.31 -17.00
N ASP A 67 -39.03 -18.07 -17.92
CA ASP A 67 -40.03 -18.86 -18.60
C ASP A 67 -40.53 -17.98 -19.76
N LYS A 68 -40.72 -18.56 -20.95
CA LYS A 68 -41.84 -18.27 -21.86
C LYS A 68 -41.80 -19.22 -23.06
N ASP A 69 -42.40 -20.38 -22.82
CA ASP A 69 -43.30 -21.12 -23.70
C ASP A 69 -43.29 -20.76 -25.18
N ASN A 70 -42.68 -21.65 -25.96
CA ASN A 70 -43.36 -22.24 -27.11
C ASN A 70 -42.75 -23.61 -27.40
N GLU A 71 -43.49 -24.66 -27.00
CA GLU A 71 -43.35 -26.02 -27.51
C GLU A 71 -43.64 -26.06 -29.01
N VAL A 72 -42.72 -26.63 -29.79
CA VAL A 72 -43.06 -27.51 -30.91
C VAL A 72 -42.05 -28.66 -30.94
N PRO A 73 -42.51 -29.94 -30.95
CA PRO A 73 -41.63 -31.10 -31.01
C PRO A 73 -41.29 -31.45 -32.47
N GLY A 74 -40.04 -31.82 -32.70
CA GLY A 74 -39.60 -32.29 -34.02
C GLY A 74 -38.13 -32.68 -34.05
N GLU A 75 -37.80 -33.82 -33.43
CA GLU A 75 -36.67 -34.63 -33.88
C GLU A 75 -36.95 -35.08 -35.32
N GLN A 76 -36.07 -34.72 -36.24
CA GLN A 76 -35.74 -35.56 -37.39
C GLN A 76 -34.37 -35.19 -37.94
N ASP A 77 -33.46 -36.15 -37.82
CA ASP A 77 -32.25 -36.33 -38.62
C ASP A 77 -32.50 -35.89 -40.07
N SER A 78 -31.76 -34.87 -40.49
CA SER A 78 -31.66 -34.51 -41.90
C SER A 78 -30.33 -33.80 -42.10
N ASP A 79 -29.41 -34.48 -42.79
CA ASP A 79 -28.21 -33.95 -43.40
C ASP A 79 -28.55 -32.72 -44.26
N TYR A 80 -28.61 -31.55 -43.65
CA TYR A 80 -28.65 -30.29 -44.38
C TYR A 80 -27.21 -29.91 -44.68
N VAL A 81 -26.76 -30.33 -45.86
CA VAL A 81 -25.59 -29.77 -46.53
C VAL A 81 -25.88 -28.28 -46.75
N VAL A 82 -25.50 -27.46 -45.78
CA VAL A 82 -25.36 -26.02 -45.97
C VAL A 82 -24.32 -25.88 -47.07
N ASN A 83 -24.82 -25.64 -48.28
CA ASN A 83 -24.03 -25.18 -49.40
C ASN A 83 -23.60 -23.75 -49.07
N THR A 84 -22.60 -23.63 -48.20
CA THR A 84 -21.91 -22.39 -47.88
C THR A 84 -21.18 -22.04 -49.16
N GLN A 85 -21.83 -21.26 -50.03
CA GLN A 85 -21.11 -20.46 -51.00
C GLN A 85 -20.20 -19.57 -50.18
N SER A 86 -18.95 -20.02 -50.05
CA SER A 86 -17.83 -19.27 -49.54
C SER A 86 -17.60 -18.13 -50.51
N GLU A 87 -18.42 -17.09 -50.40
CA GLU A 87 -18.05 -15.77 -50.87
C GLU A 87 -16.70 -15.49 -50.21
N SER A 88 -15.67 -15.52 -51.04
CA SER A 88 -14.28 -15.37 -50.63
C SER A 88 -14.12 -13.97 -50.06
N ARG A 89 -14.38 -13.82 -48.76
CA ARG A 89 -14.06 -12.57 -48.06
C ARG A 89 -12.59 -12.30 -48.31
N GLU A 90 -12.30 -11.17 -48.95
CA GLU A 90 -10.93 -10.80 -49.26
C GLU A 90 -10.13 -10.71 -47.95
N ASN A 91 -8.86 -11.12 -48.01
CA ASN A 91 -7.99 -11.04 -46.84
C ASN A 91 -7.91 -9.58 -46.35
N CYS A 92 -7.97 -9.39 -45.02
CA CYS A 92 -7.81 -8.08 -44.38
C CYS A 92 -6.56 -7.34 -44.95
N PRO A 93 -6.75 -6.21 -45.68
CA PRO A 93 -5.66 -5.52 -46.36
C PRO A 93 -4.79 -4.69 -45.41
N PHE A 94 -5.24 -4.51 -44.17
CA PHE A 94 -4.56 -3.71 -43.16
C PHE A 94 -3.66 -4.55 -42.24
N GLU A 95 -3.00 -3.89 -41.29
CA GLU A 95 -2.20 -4.61 -40.28
C GLU A 95 -3.10 -5.46 -39.38
N CYS A 96 -4.28 -4.95 -39.03
CA CYS A 96 -5.29 -5.64 -38.23
C CYS A 96 -6.72 -5.28 -38.63
N CYS A 97 -7.64 -6.22 -38.40
CA CYS A 97 -9.09 -6.08 -38.59
C CYS A 97 -9.77 -6.85 -37.46
N VAL A 98 -9.92 -6.24 -36.29
CA VAL A 98 -10.68 -6.82 -35.17
C VAL A 98 -12.08 -6.21 -35.24
N ASP A 99 -13.12 -7.06 -35.19
CA ASP A 99 -14.54 -6.67 -35.21
C ASP A 99 -15.07 -6.02 -36.51
N ASP A 100 -14.34 -6.13 -37.63
CA ASP A 100 -14.83 -5.67 -38.93
C ASP A 100 -15.74 -6.72 -39.59
N SER A 101 -16.96 -6.33 -39.97
CA SER A 101 -17.91 -7.24 -40.63
C SER A 101 -17.46 -7.66 -42.02
N ASP A 102 -16.64 -6.82 -42.66
CA ASP A 102 -16.32 -6.93 -44.08
C ASP A 102 -15.09 -7.81 -44.33
N TYR A 103 -14.24 -7.98 -43.32
CA TYR A 103 -12.98 -8.73 -43.42
C TYR A 103 -12.90 -9.87 -42.40
N PRO A 104 -12.18 -10.97 -42.71
CA PRO A 104 -11.84 -11.97 -41.72
C PRO A 104 -10.94 -11.37 -40.63
N ALA A 105 -11.13 -11.82 -39.39
CA ALA A 105 -10.42 -11.30 -38.23
C ALA A 105 -8.90 -11.47 -38.37
N LYS A 106 -8.17 -10.38 -38.17
CA LYS A 106 -6.70 -10.35 -38.15
C LYS A 106 -6.23 -9.57 -36.92
N SER A 107 -5.66 -10.28 -35.95
CA SER A 107 -5.19 -9.70 -34.69
C SER A 107 -3.73 -9.25 -34.77
N CYS A 108 -3.38 -8.27 -33.95
CA CYS A 108 -1.99 -7.86 -33.77
C CYS A 108 -1.17 -8.89 -32.96
N SER A 109 0.16 -8.75 -33.01
CA SER A 109 1.08 -9.46 -32.11
C SER A 109 0.78 -9.13 -30.63
N ARG A 110 1.32 -9.94 -29.70
CA ARG A 110 1.21 -9.65 -28.26
C ARG A 110 1.69 -8.22 -27.94
N ASN A 111 0.94 -7.52 -27.07
CA ASN A 111 1.19 -6.14 -26.63
C ASN A 111 0.96 -5.05 -27.69
N TYR A 112 0.17 -5.34 -28.72
CA TYR A 112 -0.29 -4.36 -29.69
C TYR A 112 -1.82 -4.36 -29.76
N ASP A 113 -2.41 -3.17 -29.72
CA ASP A 113 -3.84 -2.97 -29.92
C ASP A 113 -4.11 -2.62 -31.38
N CYS A 114 -5.23 -3.11 -31.89
CA CYS A 114 -5.72 -2.69 -33.20
C CYS A 114 -6.47 -1.37 -33.07
N VAL A 115 -5.81 -0.26 -33.45
CA VAL A 115 -6.41 1.07 -33.43
C VAL A 115 -6.43 1.62 -34.85
N ASN A 116 -7.62 1.83 -35.40
CA ASN A 116 -7.82 2.29 -36.79
C ASN A 116 -7.07 1.42 -37.82
N HIS A 117 -7.22 0.10 -37.72
CA HIS A 117 -6.59 -0.91 -38.57
C HIS A 117 -5.05 -0.96 -38.54
N LYS A 118 -4.42 -0.29 -37.57
CA LYS A 118 -2.98 -0.36 -37.33
C LYS A 118 -2.68 -1.00 -35.99
N CYS A 119 -1.61 -1.78 -35.95
CA CYS A 119 -1.11 -2.34 -34.72
C CYS A 119 -0.29 -1.28 -33.98
N VAL A 120 -0.85 -0.75 -32.91
CA VAL A 120 -0.20 0.25 -32.05
C VAL A 120 0.25 -0.44 -30.77
N LYS A 121 1.53 -0.26 -30.39
CA LYS A 121 2.06 -0.86 -29.15
C LYS A 121 1.25 -0.34 -27.95
N GLN A 122 0.77 -1.26 -27.12
CA GLN A 122 0.01 -0.95 -25.91
C GLN A 122 0.79 0.04 -25.03
N SER A 123 0.10 1.05 -24.50
CA SER A 123 0.73 1.96 -23.55
C SER A 123 1.04 1.24 -22.24
N CYS A 124 2.11 1.65 -21.53
CA CYS A 124 2.44 1.09 -20.22
C CYS A 124 1.25 1.28 -19.25
N PRO A 125 0.58 0.20 -18.81
CA PRO A 125 -0.61 0.30 -17.95
C PRO A 125 -0.27 0.68 -16.51
N PHE A 126 1.01 0.61 -16.13
CA PHE A 126 1.49 0.87 -14.79
C PHE A 126 1.98 2.32 -14.60
N GLU A 127 2.44 2.65 -13.38
CA GLU A 127 3.03 3.95 -13.10
C GLU A 127 4.33 4.16 -13.90
N CYS A 128 5.14 3.11 -14.02
CA CYS A 128 6.38 3.12 -14.79
C CYS A 128 6.67 1.76 -15.45
N CYS A 129 7.36 1.81 -16.59
CA CYS A 129 7.85 0.65 -17.34
C CYS A 129 9.23 1.02 -17.89
N VAL A 130 10.25 0.99 -17.04
CA VAL A 130 11.64 1.18 -17.46
C VAL A 130 12.20 -0.18 -17.83
N ASP A 131 12.79 -0.30 -19.01
CA ASP A 131 13.42 -1.53 -19.54
C ASP A 131 12.47 -2.72 -19.84
N ASP A 132 11.15 -2.49 -19.86
CA ASP A 132 10.20 -3.52 -20.27
C ASP A 132 10.12 -3.62 -21.81
N SER A 133 10.46 -4.78 -22.37
CA SER A 133 10.39 -5.01 -23.83
C SER A 133 8.96 -4.93 -24.35
N ASP A 134 7.98 -5.20 -23.50
CA ASP A 134 6.58 -5.38 -23.86
C ASP A 134 5.84 -4.06 -24.00
N TYR A 135 6.31 -3.01 -23.33
CA TYR A 135 5.67 -1.69 -23.33
C TYR A 135 6.63 -0.59 -23.86
N PRO A 136 6.10 0.56 -24.30
CA PRO A 136 6.89 1.77 -24.46
C PRO A 136 7.43 2.23 -23.11
N ALA A 137 8.64 2.79 -23.10
CA ALA A 137 9.27 3.28 -21.89
C ALA A 137 8.43 4.39 -21.23
N LYS A 138 8.14 4.23 -19.94
CA LYS A 138 7.46 5.23 -19.10
C LYS A 138 8.27 5.41 -17.82
N SER A 139 8.86 6.59 -17.64
CA SER A 139 9.72 6.91 -16.51
C SER A 139 8.98 7.65 -15.39
N CYS A 140 9.51 7.56 -14.17
CA CYS A 140 9.02 8.29 -13.01
C CYS A 140 9.45 9.77 -13.02
N SER A 141 8.82 10.57 -12.16
CA SER A 141 9.27 11.94 -11.88
C SER A 141 10.67 11.96 -11.24
N ARG A 142 11.31 13.14 -11.19
CA ARG A 142 12.64 13.28 -10.56
C ARG A 142 12.61 12.76 -9.11
N ASN A 143 13.66 12.03 -8.71
CA ASN A 143 13.87 11.39 -7.40
C ASN A 143 12.94 10.20 -7.09
N TYR A 144 12.34 9.59 -8.11
CA TYR A 144 11.62 8.32 -7.99
C TYR A 144 12.28 7.28 -8.88
N ASP A 145 12.47 6.09 -8.33
CA ASP A 145 12.92 4.92 -9.06
C ASP A 145 11.72 4.05 -9.46
N CYS A 146 11.82 3.42 -10.63
CA CYS A 146 10.83 2.43 -11.04
C CYS A 146 11.17 1.08 -10.40
N VAL A 147 10.39 0.67 -9.42
CA VAL A 147 10.57 -0.63 -8.74
C VAL A 147 9.28 -1.41 -8.85
N ASN A 148 9.31 -2.56 -9.52
CA ASN A 148 8.14 -3.42 -9.75
C ASN A 148 6.95 -2.64 -10.33
N HIS A 149 7.20 -1.87 -11.39
CA HIS A 149 6.22 -1.03 -12.09
C HIS A 149 5.57 0.11 -11.27
N LYS A 150 6.08 0.40 -10.07
CA LYS A 150 5.67 1.53 -9.23
C LYS A 150 6.78 2.56 -9.10
N CYS A 151 6.38 3.83 -9.05
CA CYS A 151 7.31 4.91 -8.77
C CYS A 151 7.53 5.03 -7.27
N VAL A 152 8.69 4.58 -6.80
CA VAL A 152 9.05 4.63 -5.38
C VAL A 152 10.06 5.75 -5.17
N LYS A 153 9.83 6.59 -4.15
CA LYS A 153 10.75 7.68 -3.83
C LYS A 153 12.12 7.11 -3.45
N GLN A 154 13.18 7.67 -4.03
CA GLN A 154 14.54 7.22 -3.78
C GLN A 154 14.87 7.21 -2.29
N SER A 155 15.51 6.14 -1.84
CA SER A 155 16.01 6.05 -0.47
C SER A 155 17.07 7.13 -0.24
N CYS A 156 16.97 7.88 0.85
CA CYS A 156 17.98 8.89 1.21
C CYS A 156 19.36 8.22 1.34
N PRO A 157 20.33 8.52 0.45
CA PRO A 157 21.65 7.87 0.46
C PRO A 157 22.56 8.45 1.55
N PHE A 158 22.14 9.54 2.20
CA PHE A 158 22.92 10.27 3.19
C PHE A 158 22.49 9.96 4.62
N GLU A 159 23.06 10.63 5.63
CA GLU A 159 22.65 10.45 7.04
C GLU A 159 21.26 11.01 7.30
N CYS A 160 20.93 12.12 6.65
CA CYS A 160 19.63 12.76 6.71
C CYS A 160 19.29 13.43 5.37
N CYS A 161 18.00 13.55 5.08
CA CYS A 161 17.50 14.25 3.90
C CYS A 161 16.23 15.04 4.27
N PRO A 162 16.05 16.25 3.70
CA PRO A 162 14.78 16.97 3.79
C PRO A 162 13.65 16.20 3.07
N GLU A 163 12.40 16.46 3.47
CA GLU A 163 11.22 15.67 3.06
C GLU A 163 10.84 15.81 1.59
N ASP A 164 11.37 16.82 0.89
CA ASP A 164 11.06 17.12 -0.51
C ASP A 164 11.84 16.23 -1.48
N GLU A 165 13.13 15.98 -1.24
CA GLU A 165 13.97 15.30 -2.24
C GLU A 165 13.98 13.77 -2.15
N TYR A 166 14.01 13.18 -0.95
CA TYR A 166 14.17 11.72 -0.76
C TYR A 166 13.11 11.14 0.18
N SER A 167 13.08 9.82 0.34
CA SER A 167 12.37 9.19 1.46
C SER A 167 12.88 9.77 2.79
N LYS A 168 11.99 10.19 3.69
CA LYS A 168 12.35 10.87 4.94
C LYS A 168 13.37 10.05 5.75
N LYS A 169 14.51 10.67 6.06
CA LYS A 169 15.52 10.15 6.99
C LYS A 169 15.91 11.28 7.94
N SER A 170 15.54 11.13 9.21
CA SER A 170 15.71 12.16 10.23
C SER A 170 16.86 11.82 11.16
N CYS A 171 17.49 12.85 11.70
CA CYS A 171 18.55 12.69 12.69
C CYS A 171 17.99 12.27 14.06
N SER A 172 18.86 11.65 14.88
CA SER A 172 18.59 11.37 16.29
C SER A 172 18.30 12.67 17.08
N SER A 173 17.64 12.54 18.23
CA SER A 173 17.31 13.69 19.10
C SER A 173 18.53 14.55 19.43
N GLY A 174 18.43 15.87 19.22
CA GLY A 174 19.50 16.85 19.46
C GLY A 174 20.42 17.12 18.26
N TYR A 175 20.20 16.45 17.12
CA TYR A 175 20.93 16.69 15.88
C TYR A 175 20.01 17.33 14.83
N GLU A 176 20.56 18.24 14.04
CA GLU A 176 19.90 18.88 12.91
C GLU A 176 20.54 18.42 11.60
N CYS A 177 19.72 18.33 10.55
CA CYS A 177 20.21 17.98 9.23
C CYS A 177 20.81 19.20 8.55
N GLN A 178 22.12 19.21 8.33
CA GLN A 178 22.80 20.27 7.57
C GLN A 178 23.69 19.62 6.50
N ASN A 179 23.49 20.00 5.24
CA ASN A 179 24.21 19.44 4.09
C ASN A 179 24.24 17.90 4.09
N ASN A 180 23.07 17.30 4.33
CA ASN A 180 22.85 15.85 4.37
C ASN A 180 23.62 15.08 5.47
N LYS A 181 24.15 15.80 6.47
CA LYS A 181 24.78 15.22 7.67
C LYS A 181 24.02 15.61 8.92
N CYS A 182 23.98 14.69 9.87
CA CYS A 182 23.44 14.98 11.19
C CYS A 182 24.50 15.70 12.01
N VAL A 183 24.36 17.02 12.13
CA VAL A 183 25.23 17.84 12.96
C VAL A 183 24.57 18.12 14.29
N TYR A 184 25.37 18.14 15.36
CA TYR A 184 24.85 18.41 16.69
C TYR A 184 24.33 19.85 16.75
N GLY A 185 23.05 20.02 17.07
CA GLY A 185 22.41 21.33 17.07
C GLY A 185 22.83 22.14 18.30
N TYR A 186 23.31 23.36 18.05
CA TYR A 186 23.44 24.37 19.08
C TYR A 186 22.39 25.44 18.82
N THR A 187 21.53 25.68 19.79
CA THR A 187 20.60 26.82 19.72
C THR A 187 21.22 27.98 20.48
N LYS A 188 21.21 29.17 19.88
CA LYS A 188 21.54 30.40 20.61
C LYS A 188 20.44 30.66 21.63
N ILE A 189 20.82 31.01 22.84
CA ILE A 189 19.86 31.37 23.90
C ILE A 189 18.93 32.51 23.46
N SER A 190 19.42 33.46 22.65
CA SER A 190 18.61 34.53 22.07
C SER A 190 17.39 34.03 21.28
N ASP A 191 17.53 32.90 20.61
CA ASP A 191 16.49 32.34 19.73
C ASP A 191 15.44 31.59 20.54
N LEU A 192 15.82 31.04 21.71
CA LEU A 192 14.87 30.50 22.70
C LEU A 192 14.09 31.62 23.40
N LEU A 193 14.74 32.74 23.72
CA LEU A 193 14.13 33.86 24.44
C LEU A 193 13.19 34.71 23.56
N SER A 194 13.35 34.66 22.24
CA SER A 194 12.50 35.40 21.30
C SER A 194 11.16 34.72 21.01
N ASN A 195 10.95 33.48 21.48
CA ASN A 195 9.68 32.76 21.34
C ASN A 195 8.97 32.54 22.71
N PRO A 196 8.19 33.53 23.20
CA PRO A 196 7.64 33.52 24.57
C PRO A 196 6.56 32.44 24.81
N ARG A 197 6.18 31.65 23.79
CA ARG A 197 5.13 30.63 23.93
C ARG A 197 5.60 29.33 24.59
N TYR A 198 6.90 29.08 24.70
CA TYR A 198 7.40 27.75 25.08
C TYR A 198 8.21 27.69 26.38
N TYR A 199 8.74 28.81 26.88
CA TYR A 199 9.57 28.85 28.08
C TYR A 199 9.32 30.12 28.89
N ASP A 200 9.11 29.97 30.20
CA ASP A 200 9.15 31.07 31.16
C ASP A 200 10.63 31.47 31.32
N SER A 201 10.93 32.73 31.02
CA SER A 201 12.28 33.29 30.98
C SER A 201 13.03 33.22 32.33
N LYS A 202 12.35 32.80 33.41
CA LYS A 202 12.93 32.78 34.76
C LYS A 202 13.64 31.49 35.16
N THR A 203 13.47 30.35 34.47
CA THR A 203 14.08 29.08 34.94
C THR A 203 14.50 28.14 33.80
N VAL A 204 15.58 28.45 33.08
CA VAL A 204 16.31 27.43 32.31
C VAL A 204 17.42 26.88 33.19
N THR A 205 17.29 25.62 33.62
CA THR A 205 18.30 24.94 34.43
C THR A 205 19.11 23.99 33.55
N ILE A 206 20.37 24.31 33.31
CA ILE A 206 21.32 23.41 32.62
C ILE A 206 21.86 22.44 33.67
N LYS A 207 21.82 21.13 33.40
CA LYS A 207 22.34 20.13 34.34
C LYS A 207 23.82 20.41 34.65
N GLY A 208 24.15 20.58 35.93
CA GLY A 208 25.53 20.59 36.42
C GLY A 208 26.06 21.93 36.90
N SER A 209 25.39 23.05 36.62
CA SER A 209 25.83 24.37 37.10
C SER A 209 24.63 25.28 37.40
N ALA A 210 24.46 25.66 38.67
CA ALA A 210 23.55 26.74 39.04
C ALA A 210 24.17 28.08 38.61
N PHE A 211 23.94 28.47 37.36
CA PHE A 211 24.41 29.75 36.83
C PHE A 211 23.42 30.85 37.21
N THR A 212 23.77 31.67 38.21
CA THR A 212 22.97 32.82 38.67
C THR A 212 23.43 34.16 38.07
N GLN A 213 24.18 34.17 36.97
CA GLN A 213 24.70 35.42 36.39
C GLN A 213 24.21 35.64 34.95
N ASN A 214 23.83 36.90 34.69
CA ASN A 214 23.47 37.50 33.40
C ASN A 214 24.18 36.82 32.21
N LEU A 215 23.50 35.87 31.56
CA LEU A 215 24.01 35.20 30.38
C LEU A 215 24.10 36.22 29.24
N ARG A 216 25.31 36.40 28.69
CA ARG A 216 25.48 37.17 27.46
C ARG A 216 24.73 36.44 26.33
N PRO A 217 24.06 37.16 25.42
CA PRO A 217 23.19 36.58 24.40
C PRO A 217 23.89 35.66 23.38
N GLU A 218 25.22 35.55 23.43
CA GLU A 218 26.03 34.78 22.48
C GLU A 218 26.38 33.35 22.93
N VAL A 219 25.88 32.90 24.09
CA VAL A 219 26.17 31.52 24.56
C VAL A 219 25.31 30.51 23.79
N CYS A 220 25.97 29.57 23.14
CA CYS A 220 25.36 28.41 22.48
C CYS A 220 25.18 27.26 23.47
N ILE A 221 23.97 26.68 23.53
CA ILE A 221 23.69 25.52 24.40
C ILE A 221 23.38 24.28 23.56
N PRO A 222 23.91 23.10 23.93
CA PRO A 222 23.50 21.81 23.37
C PRO A 222 21.99 21.56 23.49
N ILE A 223 21.28 21.33 22.37
CA ILE A 223 19.82 21.09 22.36
C ILE A 223 19.44 19.85 23.20
N GLY A 224 20.30 18.84 23.26
CA GLY A 224 20.03 17.59 23.98
C GLY A 224 20.00 17.70 25.51
N GLU A 225 20.48 18.80 26.09
CA GLU A 225 20.54 18.99 27.55
C GLU A 225 19.44 19.90 28.11
N ILE A 226 18.63 20.52 27.25
CA ILE A 226 17.56 21.44 27.68
C ILE A 226 16.36 20.62 28.17
N ARG A 227 16.21 20.51 29.49
CA ARG A 227 14.99 19.99 30.12
C ARG A 227 14.10 21.16 30.57
N GLY A 228 13.15 21.55 29.73
CA GLY A 228 12.08 22.47 30.10
C GLY A 228 10.89 21.74 30.70
N LYS A 229 10.31 22.27 31.77
CA LYS A 229 8.93 21.94 32.16
C LYS A 229 8.02 22.65 31.15
N ARG A 230 7.27 21.91 30.31
CA ARG A 230 6.25 22.54 29.48
C ARG A 230 5.22 23.21 30.39
N ILE A 231 4.87 24.45 30.09
CA ILE A 231 4.00 25.26 30.96
C ILE A 231 2.50 25.00 30.66
N ASN A 232 2.18 24.18 29.66
CA ASN A 232 0.81 23.87 29.26
C ASN A 232 0.58 22.36 29.04
N GLU A 233 0.75 21.55 30.09
CA GLU A 233 0.10 20.24 30.24
C GLU A 233 -0.55 20.16 31.62
#